data_AF-X1CXD3-F1
#
_entry.id   AF-X1CXD3-F1
#
_cell.length_a   1.000
_cell.length_b   1.000
_cell.length_c   1.000
_cell.angle_alpha   90.00
_cell.angle_beta   90.00
_cell.angle_gamma   90.00
#
_symmetry.space_group_name_H-M   'P 1'
#
loop_
_entity.id
_entity.type
_entity.pdbx_description
1 polymer ?
#
loop_
_entity_poly.entity_id
_entity_poly.type
_entity_poly.pdbx_seq_one_letter_code
_entity_poly.pdbx_strand_id
1 'polypeptide(L)' 'DSDRQILSNARIYTMDDQEPMVSALVIECGKIIRSGDQETIISQYQDSSTLH' A
#
# COMPACT_ATOMS: atom_id res chain seq x y z
N ASP A 1 3.61 16.49 8.39
CA ASP A 1 4.30 15.62 7.44
C ASP A 1 4.01 14.16 7.75
N SER A 2 3.06 13.56 7.06
CA SER A 2 2.99 12.09 7.02
C SER A 2 3.81 11.65 5.82
N ASP A 3 5.00 11.11 6.05
CA ASP A 3 5.79 10.41 5.03
C ASP A 3 5.10 9.07 4.72
N ARG A 4 3.95 9.16 4.05
CA ARG A 4 3.18 8.02 3.56
C ARG A 4 3.67 7.67 2.16
N GLN A 5 4.01 6.41 1.98
CA GLN A 5 4.47 5.87 0.70
C GLN A 5 3.56 4.70 0.31
N ILE A 6 3.24 4.63 -0.97
CA ILE A 6 2.43 3.55 -1.53
C ILE A 6 3.29 2.85 -2.58
N LEU A 7 3.55 1.57 -2.37
CA LEU A 7 4.13 0.69 -3.38
C LEU A 7 2.97 -0.05 -4.03
N SER A 8 2.83 0.03 -5.35
CA SER A 8 1.77 -0.64 -6.12
C SER A 8 2.32 -1.20 -7.43
N ASN A 9 1.51 -2.01 -8.12
CA ASN A 9 1.86 -2.68 -9.37
C ASN A 9 3.11 -3.59 -9.26
N ALA A 10 3.21 -4.27 -8.12
CA ALA A 10 4.31 -5.16 -7.80
C ALA A 10 3.82 -6.58 -7.47
N ARG A 11 4.74 -7.54 -7.44
CA ARG A 11 4.52 -8.85 -6.80
C ARG A 11 5.22 -8.85 -5.45
N ILE A 12 4.45 -8.80 -4.38
CA ILE A 12 4.95 -8.65 -3.02
C ILE A 12 4.62 -9.93 -2.28
N TYR A 13 5.66 -10.68 -1.90
CA TYR A 13 5.51 -11.91 -1.15
C TYR A 13 5.48 -11.58 0.34
N THR A 14 4.46 -12.06 1.03
CA THR A 14 4.32 -11.89 2.48
C THR A 14 4.48 -13.26 3.16
N MET A 15 4.72 -13.22 4.47
CA MET A 15 4.69 -14.40 5.33
C MET A 15 3.30 -14.59 5.98
N ASP A 16 2.28 -13.86 5.51
CA ASP A 16 0.90 -14.03 5.96
C ASP A 16 0.29 -15.25 5.26
N ASP A 17 -0.14 -16.23 6.05
CA ASP A 17 -0.73 -17.46 5.54
C ASP A 17 -2.05 -17.23 4.79
N GLN A 18 -2.75 -16.10 5.04
CA GLN A 18 -3.99 -15.76 4.35
C GLN A 18 -3.74 -15.05 3.01
N GLU A 19 -2.70 -14.22 2.94
CA GLU A 19 -2.37 -13.41 1.78
C GLU A 19 -0.88 -13.51 1.41
N PRO A 20 -0.40 -14.68 0.96
CA PRO A 20 1.03 -14.93 0.72
C PRO A 20 1.61 -14.08 -0.42
N MET A 21 0.75 -13.49 -1.26
CA MET A 21 1.15 -12.54 -2.30
C MET A 21 0.12 -11.41 -2.43
N VAL A 22 0.60 -10.17 -2.41
CA VAL A 22 -0.20 -8.95 -2.60
C VAL A 22 0.38 -8.10 -3.73
N SER A 23 -0.37 -7.10 -4.19
CA SER A 23 0.07 -6.20 -5.28
C SER A 23 0.28 -4.74 -4.85
N ALA A 24 -0.04 -4.40 -3.60
CA ALA A 24 0.28 -3.10 -3.01
C ALA A 24 0.56 -3.15 -1.49
N LEU A 25 1.34 -2.17 -1.02
CA LEU A 25 1.64 -1.88 0.38
C LEU A 25 1.50 -0.39 0.67
N VAL A 26 1.03 -0.05 1.87
CA VAL A 26 1.07 1.31 2.42
C VAL A 26 2.04 1.34 3.59
N ILE A 27 3.03 2.24 3.48
CA ILE A 27 4.08 2.43 4.47
C ILE A 27 3.92 3.83 5.05
N GLU A 28 3.89 3.94 6.38
CA GLU A 28 3.84 5.21 7.10
C GLU A 28 4.82 5.16 8.27
N CYS A 29 5.71 6.16 8.36
CA CYS A 29 6.76 6.21 9.37
C CYS A 29 7.61 4.93 9.44
N GLY A 30 7.94 4.35 8.28
CA GLY A 30 8.75 3.13 8.15
C GLY A 30 8.04 1.84 8.53
N LYS A 31 6.73 1.86 8.78
CA LYS A 31 5.92 0.67 9.12
C LYS A 31 4.89 0.39 8.04
N ILE A 32 4.69 -0.89 7.72
CA ILE A 32 3.59 -1.34 6.87
C ILE A 32 2.30 -1.25 7.70
N ILE A 33 1.36 -0.41 7.27
CA ILE A 33 0.06 -0.24 7.94
C ILE A 33 -1.08 -0.96 7.21
N ARG A 34 -0.87 -1.24 5.91
CA ARG A 34 -1.78 -2.00 5.04
C ARG A 34 -1.02 -2.74 3.93
N SER A 35 -1.61 -3.86 3.52
CA SER A 35 -1.24 -4.69 2.38
C SER A 35 -2.52 -5.15 1.70
N GLY A 36 -2.46 -5.45 0.41
CA GLY A 36 -3.60 -6.03 -0.30
C GLY A 36 -3.50 -5.87 -1.82
N ASP A 37 -4.64 -6.03 -2.48
CA ASP A 37 -4.74 -5.77 -3.90
C ASP A 37 -4.59 -4.27 -4.22
N GLN A 38 -3.98 -3.99 -5.37
CA GLN A 38 -3.70 -2.64 -5.80
C GLN A 38 -4.96 -1.78 -5.97
N GLU A 39 -6.06 -2.32 -6.50
CA GLU A 39 -7.26 -1.53 -6.79
C GLU A 39 -7.91 -1.02 -5.49
N THR A 40 -7.97 -1.86 -4.47
CA THR A 40 -8.41 -1.53 -3.11
C THR A 40 -7.49 -0.50 -2.46
N ILE A 41 -6.17 -0.71 -2.50
CA ILE A 41 -5.23 0.24 -1.88
C ILE A 41 -5.24 1.58 -2.61
N ILE A 42 -5.22 1.59 -3.94
CA ILE A 42 -5.25 2.83 -4.70
C ILE A 42 -6.56 3.60 -4.45
N SER A 43 -7.72 2.95 -4.48
CA SER A 43 -8.99 3.62 -4.23
C SER A 43 -9.13 4.20 -2.81
N GLN A 44 -8.57 3.53 -1.81
CA GLN A 44 -8.59 4.00 -0.41
C GLN A 44 -7.64 5.17 -0.13
N TYR A 45 -6.56 5.30 -0.92
CA TYR A 45 -5.47 6.24 -0.65
C TYR A 45 -5.22 7.25 -1.78
N GLN A 46 -6.05 7.30 -2.84
CA GLN A 46 -5.92 8.22 -3.98
C GLN A 46 -6.28 9.69 -3.69
N ASP A 47 -6.81 10.01 -2.50
CA ASP A 47 -7.36 11.34 -2.18
C ASP A 47 -6.33 12.36 -1.63
N SER A 48 -5.04 12.31 -2.00
CA SER A 48 -4.05 13.25 -1.41
C SER A 48 -3.02 13.85 -2.36
N SER A 49 -3.19 13.71 -3.69
CA SER A 49 -2.16 14.16 -4.65
C SER A 49 -2.61 15.15 -5.74
N THR A 50 -3.76 15.83 -5.57
CA THR A 50 -4.14 16.98 -6.41
C THR A 50 -4.37 18.24 -5.57
N LEU A 51 -3.29 18.83 -5.06
CA LEU A 51 -3.21 20.23 -4.66
C LEU A 51 -1.74 20.62 -4.51
N HIS A 52 -1.10 20.96 -5.64
CA HIS A 52 0.02 21.90 -5.72
C HIS A 52 0.16 22.44 -7.13
#